data_AF-A0A0A0IZ65-F1
#
_entry.id   AF-A0A0A0IZ65-F1
#
_cell.length_a   1.000
_cell.length_b   1.000
_cell.length_c   1.000
_cell.angle_alpha   90.00
_cell.angle_beta   90.00
_cell.angle_gamma   90.00
#
_symmetry.space_group_name_H-M   'P 1'
#
loop_
_entity.id
_entity.type
_entity.pdbx_description
1 polymer ?
#
loop_
_entity_poly.entity_id
_entity_poly.type
_entity_poly.pdbx_seq_one_letter_code
_entity_poly.pdbx_strand_id
1 'polypeptide(L)'
;MTQFTELDHARLFATSLHGAALLYNLLVAEAYEEAGFTSVDQPVDYYRVWLREWAEDEIAPLADDIQQWDVAAMWRLVASQNPNIHPRTRLFVDHWISSVRVGRAFEVADRSELRGVVLDRERRKGKQSRFVNTKLLEAWSGNSGGGLFTYRWGTVRTIVNDIAEGKSRDAAS
;
A
#
# COMPACT_ATOMS: atom_id res chain seq x y z
N MET A 1 -2.69 -28.63 -4.27
CA MET A 1 -2.12 -27.27 -4.21
C MET A 1 -3.13 -26.36 -4.88
N THR A 2 -3.80 -25.52 -4.11
CA THR A 2 -4.89 -24.66 -4.60
C THR A 2 -4.29 -23.59 -5.51
N GLN A 3 -4.63 -23.64 -6.79
CA GLN A 3 -4.27 -22.61 -7.75
C GLN A 3 -5.20 -21.42 -7.46
N PHE A 4 -4.68 -20.38 -6.80
CA PHE A 4 -5.40 -19.12 -6.65
C PHE A 4 -5.59 -18.51 -8.05
N THR A 5 -6.78 -17.99 -8.35
CA THR A 5 -7.04 -17.35 -9.65
C THR A 5 -6.32 -16.01 -9.74
N GLU A 6 -6.11 -15.44 -10.93
CA GLU A 6 -5.50 -14.10 -11.02
C GLU A 6 -6.35 -13.04 -10.30
N LEU A 7 -7.67 -13.18 -10.31
CA LEU A 7 -8.56 -12.29 -9.57
C LEU A 7 -8.27 -12.30 -8.06
N ASP A 8 -7.92 -13.46 -7.51
CA ASP A 8 -7.55 -13.57 -6.10
C ASP A 8 -6.20 -12.89 -5.84
N HIS A 9 -5.22 -13.05 -6.73
CA HIS A 9 -3.97 -12.30 -6.65
C HIS A 9 -4.19 -10.79 -6.67
N ALA A 10 -5.05 -10.29 -7.57
CA ALA A 10 -5.37 -8.87 -7.69
C ALA A 10 -6.05 -8.35 -6.42
N ARG A 11 -7.02 -9.09 -5.90
CA ARG A 11 -7.74 -8.76 -4.66
C ARG A 11 -6.80 -8.71 -3.47
N LEU A 12 -6.05 -9.78 -3.22
CA LEU A 12 -5.13 -9.87 -2.07
C LEU A 12 -4.04 -8.81 -2.14
N PHE A 13 -3.53 -8.52 -3.33
CA PHE A 13 -2.56 -7.45 -3.54
C PHE A 13 -3.15 -6.08 -3.26
N ALA A 14 -4.31 -5.75 -3.85
CA ALA A 14 -4.96 -4.45 -3.66
C ALA A 14 -5.31 -4.21 -2.18
N THR A 15 -5.95 -5.19 -1.54
CA THR A 15 -6.32 -5.13 -0.13
C THR A 15 -5.08 -5.03 0.78
N SER A 16 -4.04 -5.82 0.53
CA SER A 16 -2.80 -5.71 1.32
C SER A 16 -2.17 -4.33 1.18
N LEU A 17 -2.04 -3.81 -0.03
CA LEU A 17 -1.35 -2.53 -0.29
C LEU A 17 -2.17 -1.30 0.13
N HIS A 18 -3.48 -1.43 0.34
CA HIS A 18 -4.32 -0.37 0.88
C HIS A 18 -3.78 0.13 2.23
N GLY A 19 -3.45 -0.77 3.16
CA GLY A 19 -2.86 -0.42 4.45
C GLY A 19 -1.55 0.36 4.35
N ALA A 20 -0.77 0.15 3.28
CA ALA A 20 0.49 0.88 3.06
C ALA A 20 0.24 2.34 2.68
N ALA A 21 -0.86 2.61 1.96
CA ALA A 21 -1.30 3.95 1.63
C ALA A 21 -1.90 4.65 2.85
N LEU A 22 -2.64 3.93 3.70
CA LEU A 22 -3.16 4.43 4.97
C LEU A 22 -2.01 4.81 5.92
N LEU A 23 -1.02 3.93 6.10
CA LEU A 23 0.15 4.21 6.92
C LEU A 23 0.94 5.43 6.42
N TYR A 24 1.09 5.58 5.11
CA TYR A 24 1.71 6.77 4.55
C TYR A 24 0.95 8.05 4.93
N ASN A 25 -0.37 8.06 4.85
CA ASN A 25 -1.13 9.24 5.23
C ASN A 25 -1.14 9.48 6.75
N LEU A 26 -1.12 8.43 7.57
CA LEU A 26 -0.89 8.58 9.02
C LEU A 26 0.43 9.31 9.29
N LEU A 27 1.51 8.90 8.63
CA LEU A 27 2.82 9.54 8.81
C LEU A 27 2.82 11.01 8.36
N VAL A 28 2.12 11.32 7.26
CA VAL A 28 1.94 12.71 6.81
C VAL A 28 1.10 13.51 7.81
N ALA A 29 0.05 12.90 8.38
CA ALA A 29 -0.80 13.50 9.40
C ALA A 29 0.01 13.86 10.66
N GLU A 30 0.83 12.94 11.15
CA GLU A 30 1.70 13.16 12.31
C GLU A 30 2.66 14.32 12.06
N ALA A 31 3.31 14.36 10.89
CA ALA A 31 4.21 15.46 10.52
C ALA A 31 3.45 16.79 10.34
N TYR A 32 2.22 16.75 9.85
CA TYR A 32 1.36 17.91 9.64
C TYR A 32 0.94 18.55 10.98
N GLU A 33 0.49 17.74 11.94
CA GLU A 33 0.16 18.19 13.28
C GLU A 33 1.41 18.68 14.04
N GLU A 34 2.54 17.99 13.92
CA GLU A 34 3.82 18.41 14.51
C GLU A 34 4.29 19.77 13.98
N ALA A 35 4.01 20.07 12.71
CA ALA A 35 4.29 21.36 12.10
C ALA A 35 3.29 22.47 12.51
N GLY A 36 2.26 22.15 13.29
CA GLY A 36 1.27 23.10 13.81
C GLY A 36 0.20 23.52 12.81
N PHE A 37 0.02 22.77 11.71
CA PHE A 37 -1.04 23.03 10.74
C PHE A 37 -2.39 22.51 11.25
N THR A 38 -3.48 23.22 10.91
CA THR A 38 -4.82 22.99 11.48
C THR A 38 -5.96 23.06 10.47
N SER A 39 -5.65 23.18 9.17
CA SER A 39 -6.64 23.16 8.09
C SER A 39 -7.30 21.79 7.87
N VAL A 40 -6.74 20.72 8.43
CA VAL A 40 -7.32 19.38 8.47
C VAL A 40 -7.62 19.04 9.93
N ASP A 41 -8.86 18.65 10.19
CA ASP A 41 -9.32 18.31 11.54
C ASP A 41 -8.90 16.89 11.93
N GLN A 42 -8.20 16.77 13.05
CA GLN A 42 -7.75 15.51 13.68
C GLN A 42 -7.25 14.42 12.70
N PRO A 43 -6.36 14.73 11.74
CA PRO A 43 -5.95 13.79 10.72
C PRO A 43 -5.25 12.53 11.28
N VAL A 44 -4.53 12.64 12.40
CA VAL A 44 -3.86 11.47 13.01
C VAL A 44 -4.88 10.46 13.51
N ASP A 45 -5.90 10.91 14.24
CA ASP A 45 -6.96 10.05 14.77
C ASP A 45 -7.73 9.37 13.64
N TYR A 46 -8.05 10.13 12.59
CA TYR A 46 -8.72 9.61 11.40
C TYR A 46 -7.97 8.43 10.76
N TYR A 47 -6.68 8.59 10.49
CA TYR A 47 -5.89 7.53 9.85
C TYR A 47 -5.59 6.35 10.78
N ARG A 48 -5.55 6.56 12.10
CA ARG A 48 -5.48 5.46 13.06
C ARG A 48 -6.75 4.62 13.06
N VAL A 49 -7.92 5.24 12.99
CA VAL A 49 -9.21 4.54 12.83
C VAL A 49 -9.22 3.76 11.52
N TRP A 50 -8.88 4.39 10.40
CA TRP A 50 -8.88 3.72 9.09
C TRP A 50 -7.91 2.54 9.00
N LEU A 51 -6.73 2.62 9.64
CA LEU A 51 -5.82 1.48 9.72
C LEU A 51 -6.39 0.32 10.53
N ARG A 52 -7.15 0.62 11.60
CA ARG A 52 -7.84 -0.39 12.39
C ARG A 52 -8.96 -1.04 11.58
N GLU A 53 -9.81 -0.25 10.96
CA GLU A 53 -10.88 -0.71 10.07
C GLU A 53 -10.32 -1.56 8.92
N TRP A 54 -9.22 -1.14 8.28
CA TRP A 54 -8.55 -1.96 7.27
C TRP A 54 -8.09 -3.32 7.82
N ALA A 55 -7.53 -3.36 9.03
CA ALA A 55 -7.10 -4.61 9.64
C ALA A 55 -8.30 -5.52 10.00
N GLU A 56 -9.37 -4.95 10.55
CA GLU A 56 -10.57 -5.64 11.04
C GLU A 56 -11.49 -6.10 9.90
N ASP A 57 -11.78 -5.21 8.95
CA ASP A 57 -12.84 -5.38 7.96
C ASP A 57 -12.30 -5.86 6.61
N GLU A 58 -11.04 -5.58 6.28
CA GLU A 58 -10.44 -6.00 5.00
C GLU A 58 -9.46 -7.16 5.14
N ILE A 59 -8.57 -7.12 6.13
CA ILE A 59 -7.52 -8.13 6.30
C ILE A 59 -8.00 -9.35 7.07
N ALA A 60 -8.70 -9.18 8.20
CA ALA A 60 -9.12 -10.31 9.02
C ALA A 60 -10.01 -11.32 8.26
N PRO A 61 -10.96 -10.91 7.39
CA PRO A 61 -11.76 -11.84 6.60
C PRO A 61 -10.94 -12.61 5.55
N LEU A 62 -9.75 -12.12 5.20
CA LEU A 62 -8.85 -12.70 4.21
C LEU A 62 -7.61 -13.35 4.85
N ALA A 63 -7.57 -13.51 6.18
CA ALA A 63 -6.37 -13.92 6.90
C ALA A 63 -5.80 -15.25 6.37
N ASP A 64 -6.65 -16.26 6.19
CA ASP A 64 -6.25 -17.57 5.68
C ASP A 64 -5.74 -17.49 4.23
N ASP A 65 -6.43 -16.74 3.37
CA ASP A 65 -6.03 -16.53 1.98
C ASP A 65 -4.69 -15.81 1.89
N ILE A 66 -4.50 -14.75 2.70
CA ILE A 66 -3.24 -13.99 2.78
C ILE A 66 -2.09 -14.88 3.24
N GLN A 67 -2.33 -15.75 4.24
CA GLN A 67 -1.31 -16.68 4.73
C GLN A 67 -0.92 -17.71 3.66
N GLN A 68 -1.88 -18.27 2.95
CA GLN A 68 -1.68 -19.32 1.94
C GLN A 68 -1.29 -18.79 0.55
N TRP A 69 -1.41 -17.49 0.33
CA TRP A 69 -1.21 -16.89 -0.99
C TRP A 69 0.19 -17.17 -1.54
N ASP A 70 0.29 -17.58 -2.80
CA ASP A 70 1.59 -17.70 -3.49
C ASP A 70 1.99 -16.32 -4.08
N VAL A 71 2.75 -15.52 -3.32
CA VAL A 71 3.30 -14.22 -3.80
C VAL A 71 4.23 -14.43 -4.99
N ALA A 72 4.95 -15.56 -5.04
CA ALA A 72 5.86 -15.83 -6.14
C ALA A 72 5.10 -16.11 -7.44
N ALA A 73 3.96 -16.80 -7.38
CA ALA A 73 3.05 -16.95 -8.53
C ALA A 73 2.52 -15.60 -9.02
N MET A 74 2.06 -14.75 -8.12
CA MET A 74 1.62 -13.39 -8.46
C MET A 74 2.74 -12.60 -9.16
N TRP A 75 3.98 -12.66 -8.68
CA TRP A 75 5.10 -12.02 -9.37
C TRP A 75 5.43 -12.62 -10.73
N ARG A 76 5.28 -13.94 -10.93
CA ARG A 76 5.48 -14.57 -12.25
C ARG A 76 4.46 -14.04 -13.26
N LEU A 77 3.20 -13.94 -12.85
CA LEU A 77 2.11 -13.39 -13.66
C LEU A 77 2.34 -11.90 -13.99
N VAL A 78 2.70 -11.10 -12.98
CA VAL A 78 3.02 -9.70 -13.20
C VAL A 78 4.21 -9.53 -14.15
N ALA A 79 5.25 -10.36 -14.01
CA ALA A 79 6.43 -10.29 -14.87
C ALA A 79 6.16 -10.70 -16.33
N SER A 80 5.19 -11.60 -16.59
CA SER A 80 4.81 -11.97 -17.96
C SER A 80 4.09 -10.84 -18.69
N GLN A 81 3.41 -9.95 -17.94
CA GLN A 81 2.67 -8.82 -18.47
C GLN A 81 3.51 -7.53 -18.50
N ASN A 82 4.34 -7.33 -17.48
CA ASN A 82 5.14 -6.14 -17.27
C ASN A 82 6.53 -6.49 -16.71
N PRO A 83 7.50 -6.83 -17.56
CA PRO A 83 8.83 -7.26 -17.13
C PRO A 83 9.67 -6.12 -16.52
N ASN A 84 9.25 -4.87 -16.68
CA ASN A 84 10.04 -3.69 -16.31
C ASN A 84 9.73 -3.14 -14.90
N ILE A 85 9.12 -3.94 -14.02
CA ILE A 85 8.88 -3.51 -12.65
C ILE A 85 10.20 -3.26 -11.94
N HIS A 86 10.35 -2.03 -11.47
CA HIS A 86 11.56 -1.61 -10.78
C HIS A 86 11.83 -2.48 -9.53
N PRO A 87 13.06 -3.00 -9.32
CA PRO A 87 13.38 -3.91 -8.20
C PRO A 87 12.99 -3.39 -6.82
N ARG A 88 13.16 -2.09 -6.59
CA ARG A 88 12.74 -1.42 -5.33
C ARG A 88 11.22 -1.43 -5.09
N THR A 89 10.41 -1.44 -6.14
CA THR A 89 8.95 -1.58 -6.01
C THR A 89 8.63 -2.98 -5.49
N ARG A 90 9.24 -3.99 -6.11
CA ARG A 90 9.11 -5.38 -5.69
C ARG A 90 9.55 -5.59 -4.24
N LEU A 91 10.74 -5.12 -3.87
CA LEU A 91 11.27 -5.24 -2.51
C LEU A 91 10.33 -4.65 -1.46
N PHE A 92 9.77 -3.47 -1.71
CA PHE A 92 8.79 -2.89 -0.79
C PHE A 92 7.53 -3.75 -0.67
N VAL A 93 6.99 -4.19 -1.82
CA VAL A 93 5.75 -4.97 -1.85
C VAL A 93 5.95 -6.27 -1.09
N ASP A 94 7.06 -6.97 -1.32
CA ASP A 94 7.40 -8.21 -0.65
C ASP A 94 7.53 -8.00 0.86
N HIS A 95 8.22 -6.93 1.28
CA HIS A 95 8.41 -6.63 2.70
C HIS A 95 7.09 -6.26 3.40
N TRP A 96 6.26 -5.46 2.74
CA TRP A 96 4.93 -5.09 3.21
C TRP A 96 4.03 -6.32 3.37
N ILE A 97 3.87 -7.11 2.29
CA ILE A 97 3.02 -8.32 2.30
C ILE A 97 3.53 -9.32 3.34
N SER A 98 4.85 -9.52 3.45
CA SER A 98 5.43 -10.40 4.47
C SER A 98 5.02 -9.99 5.88
N SER A 99 4.94 -8.69 6.16
CA SER A 99 4.53 -8.18 7.47
C SER A 99 3.04 -8.39 7.72
N VAL A 100 2.19 -8.14 6.71
CA VAL A 100 0.74 -8.41 6.81
C VAL A 100 0.47 -9.90 7.06
N ARG A 101 1.20 -10.81 6.38
CA ARG A 101 1.05 -12.27 6.51
C ARG A 101 1.29 -12.82 7.89
N VAL A 102 2.28 -12.27 8.62
CA VAL A 102 2.62 -12.74 9.97
C VAL A 102 1.71 -12.12 11.03
N GLY A 103 0.52 -11.65 10.65
CA GLY A 103 -0.52 -11.15 11.55
C GLY A 103 -0.29 -9.73 12.06
N ARG A 104 0.62 -8.95 11.47
CA ARG A 104 0.96 -7.61 11.97
C ARG A 104 0.07 -6.50 11.43
N ALA A 105 -1.03 -6.82 10.76
CA ALA A 105 -1.96 -5.83 10.20
C ALA A 105 -2.49 -4.85 11.27
N PHE A 106 -2.81 -5.34 12.47
CA PHE A 106 -3.30 -4.52 13.58
C PHE A 106 -2.26 -3.58 14.18
N GLU A 107 -0.97 -3.82 13.92
CA GLU A 107 0.14 -3.13 14.57
C GLU A 107 0.84 -2.14 13.63
N VAL A 108 0.46 -2.09 12.34
CA VAL A 108 1.21 -1.37 11.31
C VAL A 108 1.38 0.12 11.61
N ALA A 109 0.43 0.72 12.35
CA ALA A 109 0.46 2.14 12.74
C ALA A 109 1.70 2.49 13.58
N ASP A 110 2.15 1.56 14.44
CA ASP A 110 3.16 1.82 15.47
C ASP A 110 4.45 1.01 15.26
N ARG A 111 4.47 0.10 14.28
CA ARG A 111 5.66 -0.70 13.93
C ARG A 111 6.72 0.15 13.23
N SER A 112 7.81 0.45 13.94
CA SER A 112 8.94 1.25 13.43
C SER A 112 9.53 0.76 12.12
N GLU A 113 9.62 -0.56 11.93
CA GLU A 113 10.07 -1.19 10.68
C GLU A 113 9.22 -0.78 9.48
N LEU A 114 7.89 -0.91 9.59
CA LEU A 114 6.96 -0.58 8.52
C LEU A 114 6.88 0.92 8.24
N ARG A 115 6.88 1.71 9.32
CA ARG A 115 6.98 3.17 9.22
C ARG A 115 8.26 3.58 8.49
N GLY A 116 9.40 2.98 8.82
CA GLY A 116 10.68 3.22 8.17
C GLY A 116 10.65 2.93 6.68
N VAL A 117 10.07 1.82 6.26
CA VAL A 117 9.98 1.42 4.84
C VAL A 117 9.11 2.39 4.03
N VAL A 118 8.05 2.92 4.63
CA VAL A 118 7.22 3.96 4.00
C VAL A 118 7.97 5.30 3.94
N LEU A 119 8.63 5.71 5.02
CA LEU A 119 9.40 6.96 5.09
C LEU A 119 10.58 6.98 4.13
N ASP A 120 11.39 5.92 4.10
CA ASP A 120 12.56 5.80 3.22
C ASP A 120 12.18 5.94 1.76
N ARG A 121 10.98 5.50 1.41
CA ARG A 121 10.50 5.60 0.05
C ARG A 121 9.98 7.00 -0.28
N GLU A 122 9.31 7.67 0.64
CA GLU A 122 8.91 9.06 0.46
C GLU A 122 10.13 10.00 0.38
N ARG A 123 11.16 9.77 1.19
CA ARG A 123 12.43 10.53 1.17
C ARG A 123 13.13 10.52 -0.19
N ARG A 124 12.95 9.46 -0.99
CA ARG A 124 13.50 9.38 -2.36
C ARG A 124 12.94 10.43 -3.32
N LYS A 125 11.81 11.04 -2.99
CA LYS A 125 11.27 12.19 -3.75
C LYS A 125 12.09 13.47 -3.54
N GLY A 126 13.06 13.47 -2.62
CA GLY A 126 13.92 14.62 -2.34
C GLY A 126 13.10 15.85 -1.97
N LYS A 127 13.27 16.94 -2.73
CA LYS A 127 12.54 18.21 -2.52
C LYS A 127 11.02 18.11 -2.71
N GLN A 128 10.52 17.03 -3.29
CA GLN A 128 9.09 16.75 -3.46
C GLN A 128 8.52 15.88 -2.33
N SER A 129 9.33 15.52 -1.33
CA SER A 129 8.87 14.82 -0.13
C SER A 129 8.13 15.78 0.79
N ARG A 130 6.95 15.39 1.27
CA ARG A 130 6.21 16.15 2.29
C ARG A 130 6.94 16.23 3.64
N PHE A 131 7.84 15.29 3.91
CA PHE A 131 8.70 15.31 5.10
C PHE A 131 9.91 16.23 4.98
N VAL A 132 10.13 16.83 3.80
CA VAL A 132 11.24 17.76 3.54
C VAL A 132 10.71 19.14 3.13
N ASN A 133 9.58 19.19 2.43
CA ASN A 133 9.00 20.40 1.88
C ASN A 133 7.77 20.83 2.67
N THR A 134 7.97 21.76 3.60
CA THR A 134 6.92 22.32 4.45
C THR A 134 5.74 22.90 3.66
N LYS A 135 5.96 23.47 2.46
CA LYS A 135 4.85 23.99 1.63
C LYS A 135 3.97 22.86 1.07
N LEU A 136 4.57 21.73 0.69
CA LEU A 136 3.81 20.56 0.22
C LEU A 136 3.09 19.84 1.37
N LEU A 137 3.61 19.96 2.59
CA LEU A 137 2.98 19.49 3.81
C LEU A 137 1.80 20.40 4.20
N GLU A 138 1.98 21.72 4.21
CA GLU A 138 0.93 22.70 4.47
C GLU A 138 -0.23 22.58 3.48
N ALA A 139 0.08 22.40 2.19
CA ALA A 139 -0.90 22.20 1.13
C ALA A 139 -1.58 20.82 1.15
N TRP A 140 -1.27 19.96 2.13
CA TRP A 140 -1.92 18.67 2.27
C TRP A 140 -3.36 18.84 2.78
N SER A 141 -4.34 18.45 1.97
CA SER A 141 -5.76 18.63 2.25
C SER A 141 -6.38 17.46 3.03
N GLY A 142 -5.61 16.82 3.91
CA GLY A 142 -6.06 15.71 4.75
C GLY A 142 -6.14 14.36 4.04
N ASN A 143 -5.90 14.33 2.74
CA ASN A 143 -5.63 13.11 2.00
C ASN A 143 -4.61 13.42 0.92
N SER A 144 -3.51 12.67 0.89
CA SER A 144 -2.53 12.80 -0.18
C SER A 144 -3.02 12.16 -1.49
N GLY A 145 -4.30 11.77 -1.53
CA GLY A 145 -5.02 11.19 -2.66
C GLY A 145 -6.18 12.05 -3.14
N GLY A 146 -5.98 13.37 -3.35
CA GLY A 146 -6.91 14.26 -4.10
C GLY A 146 -7.09 13.82 -5.57
N GLY A 147 -7.58 12.60 -5.76
CA GLY A 147 -7.43 11.78 -6.95
C GLY A 147 -6.51 10.57 -6.69
N LEU A 148 -6.75 9.78 -5.63
CA LEU A 148 -6.39 8.36 -5.45
C LEU A 148 -4.97 7.84 -5.85
N PHE A 149 -3.99 8.56 -6.42
CA PHE A 149 -2.97 7.92 -7.28
C PHE A 149 -1.50 8.18 -6.99
N THR A 150 -1.11 9.18 -6.20
CA THR A 150 0.24 9.73 -6.36
C THR A 150 1.33 9.17 -5.46
N TYR A 151 1.02 8.43 -4.38
CA TYR A 151 2.08 7.73 -3.64
C TYR A 151 2.42 6.38 -4.33
N ARG A 152 1.49 5.43 -4.39
CA ARG A 152 1.73 4.10 -4.99
C ARG A 152 0.63 3.62 -5.90
N TRP A 153 -0.53 4.26 -5.83
CA TRP A 153 -1.74 3.74 -6.44
C TRP A 153 -1.66 3.67 -7.98
N GLY A 154 -0.86 4.51 -8.65
CA GLY A 154 -0.57 4.31 -10.07
C GLY A 154 0.09 2.96 -10.34
N THR A 155 1.18 2.63 -9.63
CA THR A 155 1.88 1.35 -9.73
C THR A 155 1.04 0.17 -9.24
N VAL A 156 0.30 0.34 -8.14
CA VAL A 156 -0.60 -0.70 -7.61
C VAL A 156 -1.70 -0.98 -8.61
N ARG A 157 -2.33 0.05 -9.19
CA ARG A 157 -3.34 -0.10 -10.26
C ARG A 157 -2.76 -0.82 -11.46
N THR A 158 -1.55 -0.45 -11.92
CA THR A 158 -0.88 -1.16 -13.03
C THR A 158 -0.71 -2.64 -12.69
N ILE A 159 -0.16 -2.96 -11.52
CA ILE A 159 0.05 -4.37 -11.11
C ILE A 159 -1.28 -5.12 -10.99
N VAL A 160 -2.31 -4.51 -10.40
CA VAL A 160 -3.65 -5.10 -10.29
C VAL A 160 -4.26 -5.36 -11.67
N ASN A 161 -4.13 -4.43 -12.60
CA ASN A 161 -4.61 -4.58 -13.98
C ASN A 161 -3.82 -5.65 -14.73
N ASP A 162 -2.49 -5.65 -14.61
CA ASP A 162 -1.61 -6.66 -15.22
C ASP A 162 -2.03 -8.07 -14.74
N ILE A 163 -2.31 -8.22 -13.45
CA ILE A 163 -2.83 -9.46 -12.87
C ILE A 163 -4.21 -9.79 -13.45
N ALA A 164 -5.16 -8.85 -13.43
CA ALA A 164 -6.53 -9.09 -13.89
C ALA A 164 -6.62 -9.42 -15.40
N GLU A 165 -5.76 -8.83 -16.22
CA GLU A 165 -5.68 -9.08 -17.66
C GLU A 165 -5.10 -10.45 -18.00
N GLY A 166 -4.29 -11.04 -17.12
CA GLY A 166 -3.81 -12.43 -17.25
C GLY A 166 -4.98 -13.40 -17.47
N LYS A 167 -6.04 -13.24 -16.68
CA LYS A 167 -7.26 -14.04 -16.76
C LYS A 167 -7.95 -13.96 -18.12
N SER A 168 -7.99 -12.75 -18.70
CA SER A 168 -8.70 -12.51 -19.96
C SER A 168 -8.03 -13.18 -21.15
N ARG A 169 -6.72 -13.44 -21.10
CA ARG A 169 -5.98 -14.11 -22.17
C ARG A 169 -6.16 -15.63 -22.13
N ASP A 170 -6.19 -16.21 -20.94
CA ASP A 170 -6.43 -17.65 -20.76
C ASP A 170 -7.87 -18.06 -21.13
N ALA A 171 -8.83 -17.14 -21.03
CA ALA A 171 -10.22 -17.37 -21.47
C ALA A 171 -10.42 -17.25 -23.00
N ALA A 172 -9.40 -16.78 -23.74
CA ALA A 172 -9.48 -16.50 -25.18
C ALA A 172 -8.58 -17.41 -26.05
N SER A 173 -7.88 -18.38 -25.45
CA SER A 173 -7.14 -19.47 -26.13
C SER A 173 -7.85 -20.80 -25.95
#